data_AF-A0A8T6WC01-F1
#
_entry.id   AF-A0A8T6WC01-F1
#
_cell.length_a   1.000
_cell.length_b   1.000
_cell.length_c   1.000
_cell.angle_alpha   90.00
_cell.angle_beta   90.00
_cell.angle_gamma   90.00
#
_symmetry.space_group_name_H-M   'P 1'
#
loop_
_entity.id
_entity.type
_entity.pdbx_description
1 polymer ?
#
loop_
_entity_poly.entity_id
_entity_poly.type
_entity_poly.pdbx_seq_one_letter_code
_entity_poly.pdbx_strand_id
1 'polypeptide(L)' 'GLRKIADEYNSILIFDEVKTSGKFYRGAAEYFKVKPDLVTMAKAIAGG' A
#
# COMPACT_ATOMS: atom_id res chain seq x y z
N GLY A 1 8.67 4.59 9.18
CA GLY A 1 10.05 4.70 8.66
C GLY A 1 10.03 5.12 7.20
N LEU A 2 9.72 4.19 6.29
CA LEU A 2 9.81 4.41 4.84
C LEU A 2 9.04 5.64 4.33
N ARG A 3 7.85 5.95 4.85
CA ARG A 3 7.11 7.17 4.48
C ARG A 3 7.93 8.45 4.68
N LYS A 4 8.53 8.60 5.86
CA LYS A 4 9.36 9.77 6.19
C LYS A 4 10.57 9.87 5.26
N ILE A 5 11.21 8.74 4.95
CA ILE A 5 12.36 8.70 4.03
C ILE A 5 11.92 9.08 2.61
N ALA A 6 10.78 8.55 2.15
CA ALA A 6 10.25 8.90 0.84
C ALA A 6 9.97 10.40 0.73
N ASP A 7 9.39 11.01 1.77
CA ASP A 7 9.13 12.46 1.81
C ASP A 7 10.44 13.28 1.83
N GLU A 8 11.44 12.87 2.60
CA GLU A 8 12.74 13.56 2.72
C GLU A 8 13.50 13.61 1.38
N TYR A 9 13.44 12.55 0.59
CA TYR A 9 14.14 12.45 -0.69
C TYR A 9 13.23 12.73 -1.90
N ASN A 10 12.03 13.29 -1.69
CA ASN A 10 11.03 13.52 -2.74
C ASN A 10 10.82 12.29 -3.65
N SER A 11 10.80 11.11 -3.03
CA SER A 11 10.64 9.82 -3.68
C SER A 11 9.19 9.35 -3.57
N ILE A 12 8.77 8.54 -4.53
CA ILE A 12 7.42 7.96 -4.55
C ILE A 12 7.42 6.71 -3.68
N LEU A 13 6.52 6.64 -2.70
CA LEU A 13 6.25 5.42 -1.94
C LEU A 13 5.14 4.61 -2.60
N ILE A 14 5.49 3.43 -3.09
CA ILE A 14 4.54 2.51 -3.73
C ILE A 14 4.28 1.34 -2.79
N PHE A 15 3.00 1.07 -2.52
CA PHE A 15 2.61 -0.17 -1.85
C PHE A 15 2.15 -1.18 -2.88
N ASP A 16 2.84 -2.32 -2.94
CA ASP A 16 2.34 -3.49 -3.66
C ASP A 16 1.34 -4.24 -2.78
N GLU A 17 0.06 -3.99 -3.06
CA GLU A 17 -1.03 -4.59 -2.34
C GLU A 17 -1.65 -5.76 -3.11
N VAL A 18 -0.99 -6.35 -4.10
CA VAL A 18 -1.54 -7.47 -4.89
C VAL A 18 -1.93 -8.67 -4.02
N LYS A 19 -1.25 -8.89 -2.88
CA LYS A 19 -1.59 -9.97 -1.93
C LYS A 19 -2.34 -9.49 -0.70
N THR A 20 -2.15 -8.24 -0.30
CA THR A 20 -2.72 -7.66 0.92
C THR A 20 -4.02 -6.92 0.67
N SER A 21 -4.33 -6.54 -0.58
CA SER A 21 -5.58 -5.88 -0.96
C SER A 21 -6.79 -6.69 -0.48
N GLY A 22 -7.63 -6.06 0.35
CA GLY A 22 -8.82 -6.71 0.93
C GLY A 22 -8.52 -7.63 2.14
N LYS A 23 -7.26 -7.89 2.47
CA LYS A 23 -6.88 -8.46 3.77
C LYS A 23 -6.90 -7.38 4.83
N PHE A 24 -6.98 -7.76 6.10
CA PHE A 24 -6.95 -6.81 7.23
C PHE A 24 -7.98 -5.67 7.09
N TYR A 25 -9.19 -6.01 6.66
CA TYR A 25 -10.31 -5.10 6.36
C TYR A 25 -10.11 -4.19 5.14
N ARG A 26 -8.92 -3.64 4.87
CA ARG A 26 -8.69 -2.71 3.75
C ARG A 26 -7.24 -2.62 3.22
N GLY A 27 -6.42 -3.64 3.41
CA GLY A 27 -5.03 -3.66 2.95
C GLY A 27 -4.00 -3.23 4.00
N ALA A 28 -2.74 -3.30 3.62
CA ALA A 28 -1.59 -2.93 4.44
C ALA A 28 -1.56 -1.43 4.74
N ALA A 29 -1.95 -0.57 3.79
CA ALA A 29 -2.00 0.88 3.99
C ALA A 29 -2.89 1.26 5.19
N GLU A 30 -4.09 0.68 5.25
CA GLU A 30 -5.06 0.92 6.33
C GLU A 30 -4.66 0.22 7.62
N TYR A 31 -4.14 -1.01 7.54
CA TYR A 31 -3.68 -1.75 8.72
C TYR A 31 -2.52 -1.04 9.44
N PHE A 32 -1.50 -0.58 8.70
CA PHE A 32 -0.34 0.11 9.25
C PHE A 32 -0.56 1.62 9.44
N LYS A 33 -1.69 2.16 8.99
CA LYS A 33 -2.00 3.60 9.00
C LYS A 33 -0.91 4.43 8.30
N VAL A 34 -0.40 3.92 7.17
CA VAL A 34 0.60 4.59 6.34
C VAL A 34 0.02 4.82 4.96
N LYS A 35 0.02 6.08 4.52
CA LYS A 35 -0.46 6.47 3.19
C LYS A 35 0.67 6.39 2.15
N PRO A 36 0.62 5.46 1.19
CA PRO A 36 1.49 5.48 0.03
C PRO A 36 1.03 6.52 -1.00
N ASP A 37 1.89 6.81 -1.97
CA ASP A 37 1.58 7.68 -3.11
C ASP A 37 0.86 6.89 -4.22
N LEU A 38 1.27 5.64 -4.42
CA LEU A 38 0.66 4.71 -5.37
C LEU A 38 0.40 3.36 -4.72
N VAL A 39 -0.65 2.68 -5.18
CA VAL A 39 -1.01 1.34 -4.75
C VAL A 39 -1.26 0.46 -5.98
N THR A 40 -0.64 -0.71 -6.03
CA THR A 40 -0.98 -1.74 -7.00
C THR A 40 -1.90 -2.78 -6.35
N MET A 41 -2.92 -3.25 -7.07
CA MET A 41 -3.91 -4.21 -6.57
C MET A 41 -4.24 -5.23 -7.67
N ALA A 42 -4.43 -6.50 -7.29
CA ALA A 42 -4.84 -7.57 -8.21
C ALA A 42 -5.32 -8.82 -7.42
N LYS A 43 -5.47 -9.97 -8.12
CA LYS A 43 -5.87 -11.27 -7.54
C LYS A 43 -7.27 -11.23 -6.92
N ALA A 44 -7.38 -11.57 -5.63
CA ALA A 44 -8.65 -11.78 -4.95
C ALA A 44 -9.58 -10.56 -5.00
N ILE A 45 -9.02 -9.34 -5.05
CA ILE A 45 -9.82 -8.11 -5.17
C ILE A 45 -10.57 -8.01 -6.51
N ALA A 46 -10.10 -8.71 -7.54
CA ALA A 46 -10.75 -8.77 -8.85
C ALA A 46 -11.83 -9.87 -8.94
N GLY A 47 -12.09 -10.61 -7.85
CA GLY A 47 -13.15 -11.62 -7.80
C GLY A 47 -12.72 -13.06 -8.11
N GLY A 48 -11.41 -13.34 -8.15
CA GLY A 48 -10.85 -14.65 -8.50
C GLY A 48 -9.86 -14.53 -9.64
#